data_AF-A0AAU2EHT0-F1
#
_entry.id   AF-A0AAU2EHT0-F1
#
_cell.length_a   1.000
_cell.length_b   1.000
_cell.length_c   1.000
_cell.angle_alpha   90.00
_cell.angle_beta   90.00
_cell.angle_gamma   90.00
#
_symmetry.space_group_name_H-M   'P 1'
#
loop_
_entity.id
_entity.type
_entity.pdbx_description
1 polymer ?
#
loop_
_entity_poly.entity_id
_entity_poly.type
_entity_poly.pdbx_seq_one_letter_code
_entity_poly.pdbx_strand_id
1 'polypeptide(L)'
;MAGMGPAPKPAAERRRRNATTATTKLPAGGRQGELPRWPLLADIITTERRDSARRLADELELQLLEPELTGRARAAAQRKHDTANTAANIADRMLEAQEQVEAELWAELWATPQAAAWERLGWTREVAQYVRWKVKAESGDLDSAKEARQLADRLGLNPLAMLRLRWEVAEDEVAEQRAGRTAKRPVGARQRLKVVDPDALAGG
;
A
#
# COMPACT_ATOMS: atom_id res chain seq x y z
N MET A 1 -10.01 -26.24 -65.29
CA MET A 1 -10.46 -27.00 -64.09
C MET A 1 -9.55 -26.62 -62.94
N ALA A 2 -10.02 -25.79 -62.00
CA ALA A 2 -9.21 -25.38 -60.85
C ALA A 2 -9.22 -26.51 -59.80
N GLY A 3 -8.05 -27.08 -59.52
CA GLY A 3 -7.86 -28.14 -58.55
C GLY A 3 -8.14 -27.63 -57.14
N MET A 4 -9.19 -28.17 -56.51
CA MET A 4 -9.45 -27.92 -55.10
C MET A 4 -8.37 -28.64 -54.29
N GLY A 5 -7.54 -27.86 -53.59
CA GLY A 5 -6.51 -28.41 -52.72
C GLY A 5 -7.07 -29.36 -51.67
N PRO A 6 -6.24 -30.25 -51.09
CA PRO A 6 -6.68 -31.26 -50.14
C PRO A 6 -7.43 -30.64 -48.96
N ALA A 7 -8.51 -31.32 -48.54
CA ALA A 7 -9.39 -30.87 -47.47
C ALA A 7 -8.60 -30.58 -46.17
N PRO A 8 -8.93 -29.50 -45.44
CA PRO A 8 -8.20 -29.14 -44.24
C PRO A 8 -8.36 -30.21 -43.17
N LYS A 9 -7.26 -30.51 -42.44
CA LYS A 9 -7.24 -31.58 -41.43
C LYS A 9 -8.35 -31.39 -40.37
N PRO A 10 -8.97 -32.49 -39.90
CA PRO A 10 -9.96 -32.48 -38.83
C PRO A 10 -9.36 -31.88 -37.55
N ALA A 11 -10.20 -31.21 -36.75
CA ALA A 11 -9.75 -30.41 -35.60
C ALA A 11 -8.88 -31.20 -34.59
N ALA A 12 -9.13 -32.49 -34.43
CA ALA A 12 -8.39 -33.39 -33.54
C ALA A 12 -6.96 -33.71 -34.03
N GLU A 13 -6.70 -33.68 -35.33
CA GLU A 13 -5.39 -33.98 -35.95
C GLU A 13 -4.56 -32.72 -36.23
N ARG A 14 -5.13 -31.54 -35.95
CA ARG A 14 -4.40 -30.28 -36.01
C ARG A 14 -3.42 -30.23 -34.84
N ARG A 15 -2.16 -30.59 -35.11
CA ARG A 15 -1.04 -30.35 -34.19
C ARG A 15 -1.07 -28.88 -33.78
N ARG A 16 -1.41 -28.58 -32.52
CA ARG A 16 -1.34 -27.22 -31.98
C ARG A 16 0.14 -26.80 -32.00
N ARG A 17 0.50 -25.91 -32.93
CA ARG A 17 1.88 -25.45 -33.13
C ARG A 17 2.34 -24.50 -32.02
N ASN A 18 1.41 -23.89 -31.30
CA ASN A 18 1.70 -22.92 -30.24
C ASN A 18 1.16 -23.45 -28.91
N ALA A 19 2.04 -23.93 -28.04
CA ALA A 19 1.68 -24.21 -26.65
C ALA A 19 1.40 -22.87 -25.96
N THR A 20 0.17 -22.66 -25.50
CA THR A 20 -0.17 -21.46 -24.72
C THR A 20 0.58 -21.52 -23.40
N THR A 21 1.51 -20.60 -23.16
CA THR A 21 2.19 -20.51 -21.85
C THR A 21 1.16 -20.23 -20.77
N ALA A 22 1.24 -20.95 -19.64
CA ALA A 22 0.29 -20.82 -18.55
C ALA A 22 0.24 -19.40 -17.98
N THR A 23 -0.97 -18.91 -17.73
CA THR A 23 -1.26 -17.64 -17.05
C THR A 23 -1.36 -17.90 -15.54
N THR A 24 -0.81 -17.00 -14.72
CA THR A 24 -0.96 -17.05 -13.27
C THR A 24 -2.26 -16.38 -12.86
N LYS A 25 -3.15 -17.14 -12.20
CA LYS A 25 -4.40 -16.61 -11.65
C LYS A 25 -4.15 -15.95 -10.29
N LEU A 26 -4.61 -14.71 -10.13
CA LEU A 26 -4.56 -13.94 -8.89
C LEU A 26 -5.94 -13.95 -8.21
N PRO A 27 -6.01 -13.91 -6.86
CA PRO A 27 -7.28 -13.91 -6.15
C PRO A 27 -8.03 -12.59 -6.35
N ALA A 28 -9.29 -12.65 -6.79
CA ALA A 28 -10.12 -11.47 -7.02
C ALA A 28 -10.30 -10.60 -5.77
N GLY A 29 -10.59 -11.23 -4.63
CA GLY A 29 -10.75 -10.56 -3.34
C GLY A 29 -9.44 -10.10 -2.69
N GLY A 30 -8.34 -9.98 -3.45
CA GLY A 30 -7.06 -9.51 -2.95
C GLY A 30 -6.25 -10.54 -2.15
N ARG A 31 -5.07 -10.11 -1.68
CA ARG A 31 -4.28 -10.88 -0.71
C ARG A 31 -5.02 -10.94 0.62
N GLN A 32 -4.93 -12.08 1.30
CA GLN A 32 -5.47 -12.32 2.63
C GLN A 32 -4.35 -12.31 3.67
N GLY A 33 -4.63 -11.85 4.89
CA GLY A 33 -3.68 -11.86 6.01
C GLY A 33 -3.25 -10.47 6.46
N GLU A 34 -2.32 -10.43 7.41
CA GLU A 34 -1.80 -9.17 7.96
C GLU A 34 -0.91 -8.43 6.95
N LEU A 35 -0.98 -7.09 7.01
CA LEU A 35 -0.09 -6.22 6.27
C LEU A 35 1.36 -6.50 6.68
N PRO A 36 2.30 -6.66 5.74
CA PRO A 36 3.69 -6.87 6.10
C PRO A 36 4.23 -5.60 6.77
N ARG A 37 5.17 -5.81 7.68
CA ARG A 37 5.91 -4.70 8.30
C ARG A 37 6.65 -3.89 7.23
N TRP A 38 6.56 -2.57 7.34
CA TRP A 38 7.31 -1.64 6.50
C TRP A 38 8.82 -1.92 6.56
N PRO A 39 9.49 -2.24 5.43
CA PRO A 39 10.88 -2.73 5.43
C PRO A 39 11.94 -1.64 5.19
N LEU A 40 11.53 -0.41 4.88
CA LEU A 40 12.47 0.68 4.57
C LEU A 40 12.82 1.50 5.82
N LEU A 41 14.03 2.03 5.83
CA LEU A 41 14.46 3.00 6.84
C LEU A 41 13.72 4.32 6.66
N ALA A 42 13.56 5.08 7.75
CA ALA A 42 13.03 6.44 7.73
C ALA A 42 13.85 7.36 6.80
N ASP A 43 13.28 8.52 6.44
CA ASP A 43 14.02 9.55 5.71
C ASP A 43 15.01 10.26 6.64
N ILE A 44 16.21 9.67 6.75
CA ILE A 44 17.29 10.16 7.62
C ILE A 44 17.64 11.62 7.28
N ILE A 45 17.61 12.01 6.01
CA ILE A 45 18.02 13.36 5.60
C ILE A 45 17.01 14.39 6.10
N THR A 46 15.71 14.14 5.91
CA THR A 46 14.67 15.05 6.40
C THR A 46 14.61 15.06 7.92
N THR A 47 14.83 13.91 8.57
CA THR A 47 14.95 13.79 10.03
C THR A 47 16.10 14.63 10.58
N GLU A 48 17.31 14.49 10.02
CA GLU A 48 18.47 15.25 10.48
C GLU A 48 18.34 16.75 10.21
N ARG A 49 17.67 17.14 9.12
CA ARG A 49 17.35 18.55 8.84
C ARG A 49 16.42 19.13 9.91
N ARG A 50 15.34 18.40 10.25
CA ARG A 50 14.43 18.78 11.34
C ARG A 50 15.19 18.93 12.65
N ASP A 51 15.98 17.93 13.01
CA ASP A 51 16.65 17.88 14.31
C ASP A 51 17.74 18.96 14.42
N SER A 52 18.46 19.23 13.34
CA SER A 52 19.42 20.34 13.30
C SER A 52 18.74 21.70 13.40
N ALA A 53 17.59 21.88 12.75
CA ALA A 53 16.82 23.12 12.84
C ALA A 53 16.24 23.33 14.25
N ARG A 54 15.79 22.26 14.91
CA ARG A 54 15.34 22.30 16.32
C ARG A 54 16.47 22.71 17.26
N ARG A 55 17.63 22.05 17.17
CA ARG A 55 18.81 22.41 17.99
C ARG A 55 19.21 23.87 17.83
N LEU A 56 19.18 24.38 16.59
CA LEU A 56 19.49 25.79 16.33
C LEU A 56 18.42 26.73 16.91
N ALA A 57 17.14 26.36 16.84
CA ALA A 57 16.08 27.13 17.46
C ALA A 57 16.25 27.19 18.99
N ASP A 58 16.51 26.05 19.63
CA ASP A 58 16.74 25.96 21.09
C ASP A 58 17.95 26.82 21.52
N GLU A 59 19.05 26.79 20.76
CA GLU A 59 20.23 27.62 21.02
C GLU A 59 19.92 29.12 20.92
N LEU A 60 19.17 29.52 19.89
CA LEU A 60 18.79 30.93 19.69
C LEU A 60 17.74 31.39 20.72
N GLU A 61 16.86 30.50 21.17
CA GLU A 61 15.93 30.76 22.27
C GLU A 61 16.71 31.07 23.55
N LEU A 62 17.72 30.26 23.88
CA LEU A 62 18.63 30.54 24.99
C LEU A 62 19.32 31.90 24.85
N GLN A 63 19.82 32.22 23.66
CA GLN A 63 20.46 33.51 23.39
C GLN A 63 19.49 34.69 23.59
N LEU A 64 18.22 34.52 23.20
CA LEU A 64 17.17 35.54 23.38
C LEU A 64 16.81 35.78 24.86
N LEU A 65 17.12 34.85 25.75
CA LEU A 65 16.94 35.02 27.20
C LEU A 65 18.06 35.86 27.83
N GLU A 66 19.18 36.09 27.13
CA GLU A 66 20.26 36.92 27.65
C GLU A 66 19.81 38.39 27.80
N PRO A 67 19.87 38.98 29.00
CA PRO A 67 19.35 40.33 29.26
C PRO A 67 20.16 41.42 28.54
N GLU A 68 21.44 41.16 28.28
CA GLU A 68 22.33 42.08 27.54
C GLU A 68 22.03 42.10 26.02
N LEU A 69 21.31 41.10 25.51
CA LEU A 69 20.96 41.02 24.09
C LEU A 69 19.77 41.95 23.78
N THR A 70 20.09 43.12 23.24
CA THR A 70 19.11 44.18 22.98
C THR A 70 19.15 44.72 21.53
N GLY A 71 18.18 45.57 21.20
CA GLY A 71 18.14 46.33 19.96
C GLY A 71 18.22 45.47 18.68
N ARG A 72 19.10 45.85 17.76
CA ARG A 72 19.25 45.18 16.46
C ARG A 72 19.77 43.75 16.58
N ALA A 73 20.64 43.48 17.55
CA ALA A 73 21.22 42.15 17.77
C ALA A 73 20.12 41.15 18.19
N ARG A 74 19.27 41.55 19.16
CA ARG A 74 18.09 40.78 19.57
C ARG A 74 17.14 40.51 18.41
N ALA A 75 16.82 41.55 17.64
CA ALA A 75 15.93 41.41 16.48
C ALA A 75 16.51 40.46 15.41
N ALA A 76 17.84 40.43 15.24
CA ALA A 76 18.50 39.50 14.33
C ALA A 76 18.46 38.06 14.85
N ALA A 77 18.72 37.84 16.15
CA ALA A 77 18.59 36.53 16.78
C ALA A 77 17.15 36.00 16.68
N GLN A 78 16.15 36.85 16.94
CA GLN A 78 14.73 36.49 16.81
C GLN A 78 14.39 36.03 15.39
N ARG A 79 14.79 36.77 14.36
CA ARG A 79 14.54 36.36 12.96
C ARG A 79 15.18 35.02 12.63
N LYS A 80 16.40 34.76 13.12
CA LYS A 80 17.07 33.47 12.94
C LYS A 80 16.32 32.35 13.66
N HIS A 81 15.88 32.60 14.89
CA HIS A 81 15.09 31.66 15.69
C HIS A 81 13.79 31.31 14.96
N ASP A 82 13.05 32.31 14.48
CA ASP A 82 11.79 32.10 13.76
C ASP A 82 12.00 31.34 12.45
N THR A 83 13.12 31.61 11.76
CA THR A 83 13.52 30.86 10.56
C THR A 83 13.84 29.40 10.89
N ALA A 84 14.62 29.16 11.96
CA ALA A 84 14.99 27.81 12.40
C ALA A 84 13.74 27.01 12.83
N ASN A 85 12.84 27.62 13.60
CA ASN A 85 11.55 27.02 13.97
C ASN A 85 10.68 26.72 12.76
N THR A 86 10.60 27.65 11.81
CA THR A 86 9.84 27.43 10.57
C THR A 86 10.42 26.24 9.78
N ALA A 87 11.75 26.17 9.66
CA ALA A 87 12.42 25.05 9.00
C ALA A 87 12.18 23.71 9.71
N ALA A 88 12.25 23.69 11.05
CA ALA A 88 11.94 22.51 11.85
C ALA A 88 10.49 22.05 11.64
N ASN A 89 9.54 22.97 11.72
CA ASN A 89 8.11 22.69 11.54
C ASN A 89 7.82 22.17 10.13
N ILE A 90 8.42 22.76 9.09
CA ILE A 90 8.25 22.28 7.71
C ILE A 90 8.77 20.85 7.59
N ALA A 91 9.98 20.57 8.08
CA ALA A 91 10.57 19.24 7.99
C ALA A 91 9.75 18.19 8.77
N ASP A 92 9.19 18.56 9.94
CA ASP A 92 8.31 17.71 10.72
C ASP A 92 7.02 17.39 9.97
N ARG A 93 6.35 18.41 9.39
CA ARG A 93 5.16 18.22 8.56
C ARG A 93 5.42 17.39 7.31
N MET A 94 6.59 17.54 6.69
CA MET A 94 6.99 16.70 5.56
C MET A 94 7.14 15.23 5.96
N LEU A 95 7.75 14.94 7.11
CA LEU A 95 7.89 13.57 7.62
C LEU A 95 6.52 12.95 7.95
N GLU A 96 5.68 13.67 8.70
CA GLU A 96 4.33 13.21 9.06
C GLU A 96 3.50 12.91 7.81
N ALA A 97 3.47 13.84 6.85
CA ALA A 97 2.71 13.68 5.61
C ALA A 97 3.25 12.51 4.78
N GLN A 98 4.57 12.37 4.66
CA GLN A 98 5.17 11.26 3.92
C GLN A 98 4.82 9.92 4.58
N GLU A 99 5.01 9.77 5.90
CA GLU A 99 4.72 8.52 6.62
C GLU A 99 3.24 8.14 6.53
N GLN A 100 2.33 9.11 6.64
CA GLN A 100 0.89 8.86 6.52
C GLN A 100 0.53 8.35 5.12
N VAL A 101 0.96 9.05 4.06
CA VAL A 101 0.62 8.66 2.68
C VAL A 101 1.32 7.36 2.30
N GLU A 102 2.56 7.12 2.77
CA GLU A 102 3.24 5.85 2.58
C GLU A 102 2.47 4.70 3.24
N ALA A 103 1.96 4.88 4.46
CA ALA A 103 1.19 3.86 5.17
C ALA A 103 -0.16 3.56 4.49
N GLU A 104 -0.87 4.59 4.04
CA GLU A 104 -2.14 4.45 3.30
C GLU A 104 -1.92 3.70 1.98
N LEU A 105 -0.98 4.16 1.16
CA LEU A 105 -0.67 3.53 -0.13
C LEU A 105 -0.13 2.09 0.05
N TRP A 106 0.66 1.84 1.09
CA TRP A 106 1.11 0.50 1.46
C TRP A 106 -0.08 -0.43 1.73
N ALA A 107 -1.04 0.01 2.55
CA ALA A 107 -2.22 -0.78 2.86
C ALA A 107 -3.07 -1.06 1.61
N GLU A 108 -3.28 -0.04 0.77
CA GLU A 108 -4.03 -0.17 -0.48
C GLU A 108 -3.40 -1.18 -1.44
N LEU A 109 -2.09 -1.08 -1.66
CA LEU A 109 -1.36 -1.99 -2.55
C LEU A 109 -1.44 -3.43 -2.06
N TRP A 110 -1.26 -3.65 -0.76
CA TRP A 110 -1.31 -5.01 -0.19
C TRP A 110 -2.72 -5.60 -0.15
N ALA A 111 -3.77 -4.80 -0.31
CA ALA A 111 -5.14 -5.28 -0.49
C ALA A 111 -5.41 -5.78 -1.93
N THR A 112 -4.54 -5.50 -2.90
CA THR A 112 -4.77 -5.86 -4.31
C THR A 112 -4.55 -7.36 -4.59
N PRO A 113 -5.11 -7.92 -5.68
CA PRO A 113 -4.80 -9.27 -6.16
C PRO A 113 -3.31 -9.52 -6.42
N GLN A 114 -2.60 -8.50 -6.92
CA GLN A 114 -1.18 -8.54 -7.26
C GLN A 114 -0.31 -8.81 -6.03
N ALA A 115 -0.76 -8.37 -4.86
CA ALA A 115 -0.08 -8.61 -3.59
C ALA A 115 0.11 -10.09 -3.25
N ALA A 116 -0.81 -10.97 -3.69
CA ALA A 116 -0.63 -12.41 -3.54
C ALA A 116 0.53 -12.96 -4.38
N ALA A 117 0.83 -12.33 -5.53
CA ALA A 117 2.02 -12.67 -6.30
C ALA A 117 3.29 -12.10 -5.67
N TRP A 118 3.26 -10.85 -5.20
CA TRP A 118 4.41 -10.23 -4.54
C TRP A 118 4.83 -10.99 -3.29
N GLU A 119 3.88 -11.46 -2.49
CA GLU A 119 4.16 -12.30 -1.32
C GLU A 119 4.88 -13.59 -1.70
N ARG A 120 4.38 -14.33 -2.70
CA ARG A 120 5.01 -15.58 -3.17
C ARG A 120 6.41 -15.34 -3.72
N LEU A 121 6.68 -14.17 -4.29
CA LEU A 121 7.97 -13.79 -4.86
C LEU A 121 8.91 -13.11 -3.85
N GLY A 122 8.44 -12.80 -2.64
CA GLY A 122 9.21 -12.09 -1.62
C GLY A 122 9.48 -10.61 -1.94
N TRP A 123 8.64 -9.97 -2.76
CA TRP A 123 8.86 -8.61 -3.29
C TRP A 123 8.45 -7.48 -2.33
N THR A 124 8.46 -7.74 -1.03
CA THR A 124 7.99 -6.78 -0.02
C THR A 124 8.77 -5.48 -0.08
N ARG A 125 10.08 -5.55 -0.32
CA ARG A 125 10.93 -4.36 -0.35
C ARG A 125 10.79 -3.57 -1.65
N GLU A 126 10.53 -4.23 -2.77
CA GLU A 126 10.27 -3.63 -4.07
C GLU A 126 8.96 -2.84 -4.07
N VAL A 127 7.90 -3.41 -3.46
CA VAL A 127 6.63 -2.69 -3.26
C VAL A 127 6.85 -1.46 -2.37
N ALA A 128 7.63 -1.59 -1.30
CA ALA A 128 7.90 -0.46 -0.40
C ALA A 128 8.71 0.64 -1.10
N GLN A 129 9.65 0.25 -1.96
CA GLN A 129 10.43 1.18 -2.78
C GLN A 129 9.52 1.91 -3.78
N TYR A 130 8.55 1.22 -4.38
CA TYR A 130 7.54 1.83 -5.23
C TYR A 130 6.72 2.87 -4.46
N VAL A 131 6.20 2.51 -3.28
CA VAL A 131 5.43 3.43 -2.43
C VAL A 131 6.22 4.70 -2.16
N ARG A 132 7.48 4.60 -1.72
CA ARG A 132 8.31 5.77 -1.43
C ARG A 132 8.55 6.66 -2.65
N TRP A 133 8.82 6.07 -3.81
CA TRP A 133 8.96 6.84 -5.05
C TRP A 133 7.66 7.48 -5.51
N LYS A 134 6.54 6.79 -5.33
CA LYS A 134 5.21 7.26 -5.71
C LYS A 134 4.79 8.46 -4.86
N VAL A 135 5.00 8.41 -3.54
CA VAL A 135 4.75 9.54 -2.63
C VAL A 135 5.62 10.75 -2.98
N LYS A 136 6.91 10.54 -3.24
CA LYS A 136 7.81 11.63 -3.69
C LYS A 136 7.39 12.21 -5.04
N ALA A 137 6.96 11.39 -5.98
CA ALA A 137 6.46 11.84 -7.27
C ALA A 137 5.22 12.75 -7.14
N GLU A 138 4.31 12.43 -6.22
CA GLU A 138 3.09 13.23 -5.97
C GLU A 138 3.40 14.60 -5.36
N SER A 139 4.56 14.74 -4.70
CA SER A 139 5.07 16.04 -4.24
C SER A 139 5.67 16.91 -5.36
N GLY A 140 5.73 16.40 -6.59
CA GLY A 140 6.22 17.13 -7.77
C GLY A 140 7.63 16.76 -8.23
N ASP A 141 8.27 15.74 -7.64
CA ASP A 141 9.58 15.26 -8.08
C ASP A 141 9.48 14.40 -9.34
N LEU A 142 9.93 14.97 -10.47
CA LEU A 142 9.89 14.33 -11.79
C LEU A 142 10.80 13.11 -11.91
N ASP A 143 11.92 13.06 -11.18
CA ASP A 143 12.81 11.88 -11.24
C ASP A 143 12.21 10.73 -10.44
N SER A 144 11.65 11.03 -9.26
CA SER A 144 10.84 10.08 -8.51
C SER A 144 9.66 9.53 -9.35
N ALA A 145 9.03 10.37 -10.18
CA ALA A 145 7.93 9.93 -11.04
C ALA A 145 8.37 8.91 -12.12
N LYS A 146 9.61 9.00 -12.61
CA LYS A 146 10.16 8.04 -13.59
C LYS A 146 10.38 6.69 -12.92
N GLU A 147 11.01 6.68 -11.74
CA GLU A 147 11.26 5.45 -10.97
C GLU A 147 9.96 4.77 -10.55
N ALA A 148 8.98 5.54 -10.06
CA ALA A 148 7.66 5.03 -9.72
C ALA A 148 6.98 4.34 -10.92
N ARG A 149 7.09 4.92 -12.12
CA ARG A 149 6.53 4.31 -13.34
C ARG A 149 7.19 2.98 -13.69
N GLN A 150 8.52 2.90 -13.64
CA GLN A 150 9.25 1.67 -13.94
C GLN A 150 8.93 0.56 -12.94
N LEU A 151 8.83 0.89 -11.65
CA LEU A 151 8.43 -0.06 -10.63
C LEU A 151 6.96 -0.48 -10.78
N ALA A 152 6.06 0.42 -11.17
CA ALA A 152 4.66 0.07 -11.45
C ALA A 152 4.56 -0.98 -12.58
N ASP A 153 5.38 -0.84 -13.63
CA ASP A 153 5.50 -1.84 -14.69
C ASP A 153 6.03 -3.18 -14.15
N ARG A 154 7.05 -3.16 -13.28
CA ARG A 154 7.62 -4.39 -12.70
C ARG A 154 6.65 -5.10 -11.77
N LEU A 155 5.85 -4.35 -11.02
CA LEU A 155 4.90 -4.85 -10.01
C LEU A 155 3.56 -5.28 -10.61
N GLY A 156 3.32 -5.10 -11.92
CA GLY A 156 2.05 -5.49 -12.52
C GLY A 156 0.89 -4.56 -12.17
N LEU A 157 1.18 -3.29 -11.85
CA LEU A 157 0.16 -2.31 -11.44
C LEU A 157 -0.59 -1.69 -12.62
N ASN A 158 -0.18 -1.96 -13.87
CA ASN A 158 -0.91 -1.54 -15.06
C ASN A 158 -1.31 -2.73 -15.94
N PRO A 159 -2.34 -2.59 -16.81
CA PRO A 159 -2.85 -3.68 -17.62
C PRO A 159 -1.81 -4.32 -18.54
N LEU A 160 -0.91 -3.52 -19.11
CA LEU A 160 0.14 -4.02 -20.00
C LEU A 160 1.19 -4.85 -19.26
N ALA A 161 1.53 -4.43 -18.03
CA ALA A 161 2.41 -5.14 -17.13
C ALA A 161 1.77 -6.44 -16.65
N MET A 162 0.47 -6.44 -16.30
CA MET A 162 -0.25 -7.67 -16.00
C MET A 162 -0.21 -8.65 -17.18
N LEU A 163 -0.43 -8.17 -18.40
CA LEU A 163 -0.31 -8.99 -19.60
C LEU A 163 1.11 -9.56 -19.79
N ARG A 164 2.15 -8.74 -19.59
CA ARG A 164 3.56 -9.16 -19.71
C ARG A 164 3.95 -10.18 -18.65
N LEU A 165 3.49 -10.01 -17.41
CA LEU A 165 3.68 -10.95 -16.30
C LEU A 165 2.78 -12.18 -16.43
N ARG A 166 1.83 -12.16 -17.38
CA ARG A 166 0.78 -13.18 -17.54
C ARG A 166 0.03 -13.37 -16.24
N TRP A 167 -0.30 -12.27 -15.59
CA TRP A 167 -1.15 -12.25 -14.42
C TRP A 167 -2.57 -11.92 -14.85
N GLU A 168 -3.51 -12.69 -14.32
CA GLU A 168 -4.92 -12.51 -14.59
C GLU A 168 -5.68 -12.65 -13.28
N VAL A 169 -6.50 -11.67 -12.95
CA VAL A 169 -7.37 -11.73 -11.78
C VAL A 169 -8.47 -12.74 -12.09
N ALA A 170 -8.65 -13.73 -11.21
CA ALA A 170 -9.73 -14.70 -11.35
C ALA A 170 -11.11 -14.00 -11.28
N GLU A 171 -12.14 -14.60 -11.87
CA GLU A 171 -13.50 -14.11 -11.69
C GLU A 171 -13.98 -14.41 -10.26
N ASP A 172 -14.62 -13.43 -9.62
CA ASP A 172 -14.97 -13.51 -8.20
C ASP A 172 -16.30 -14.21 -7.97
N GLU A 173 -16.35 -15.53 -8.18
CA GLU A 173 -17.54 -16.34 -7.83
C GLU A 173 -17.75 -16.43 -6.30
N VAL A 174 -16.73 -16.04 -5.50
CA VAL A 174 -16.68 -16.25 -4.04
C VAL A 174 -17.09 -15.00 -3.25
N ALA A 175 -16.96 -13.79 -3.81
CA ALA A 175 -17.49 -12.56 -3.21
C ALA A 175 -19.01 -12.63 -2.97
N GLU A 176 -19.77 -13.17 -3.93
CA GLU A 176 -21.20 -13.40 -3.78
C GLU A 176 -21.51 -14.39 -2.64
N GLN A 177 -20.70 -15.44 -2.52
CA GLN A 177 -20.85 -16.44 -1.45
C GLN A 177 -20.47 -15.88 -0.07
N ARG A 178 -19.45 -15.01 0.02
CA ARG A 178 -19.08 -14.31 1.28
C ARG A 178 -20.15 -13.31 1.69
N ALA A 179 -20.70 -12.53 0.75
CA ALA A 179 -21.83 -11.64 1.03
C ALA A 179 -23.04 -12.42 1.56
N GLY A 180 -23.36 -13.57 0.96
CA GLY A 180 -24.42 -14.46 1.44
C GLY A 180 -24.14 -15.08 2.81
N ARG A 181 -22.87 -15.37 3.15
CA ARG A 181 -22.48 -15.96 4.44
C ARG A 181 -22.46 -14.93 5.57
N THR A 182 -22.04 -13.69 5.29
CA THR A 182 -22.05 -12.58 6.25
C THR A 182 -23.48 -12.05 6.50
N ALA A 183 -24.38 -12.18 5.52
CA ALA A 183 -25.81 -11.87 5.67
C ALA A 183 -26.57 -12.89 6.55
N LYS A 184 -26.07 -14.11 6.72
CA LYS A 184 -26.59 -15.05 7.72
C LYS A 184 -26.05 -14.68 9.11
N ARG A 185 -26.81 -13.84 9.80
CA ARG A 185 -26.62 -13.49 11.21
C ARG A 185 -26.36 -14.78 12.02
N PRO A 186 -25.25 -14.90 12.77
CA PRO A 186 -25.03 -16.06 13.62
C PRO A 186 -26.14 -16.09 14.66
N VAL A 187 -26.92 -17.17 14.67
CA VAL A 187 -27.91 -17.47 15.71
C VAL A 187 -27.14 -17.57 17.02
N GLY A 188 -27.20 -16.53 17.85
CA GLY A 188 -26.40 -16.41 19.06
C GLY A 188 -26.64 -17.59 20.01
N ALA A 189 -25.60 -17.99 20.74
CA ALA A 189 -25.62 -19.12 21.68
C ALA A 189 -26.79 -19.06 22.71
N ARG A 190 -27.28 -17.86 23.02
CA ARG A 190 -28.45 -17.64 23.90
C ARG A 190 -29.77 -18.16 23.33
N GLN A 191 -29.88 -18.33 22.01
CA GLN A 191 -31.08 -18.87 21.35
C GLN A 191 -31.09 -20.41 21.33
N ARG A 192 -29.97 -21.06 21.70
CA ARG A 192 -29.84 -22.52 21.81
C ARG A 192 -30.16 -23.07 23.21
N LEU A 193 -30.21 -22.22 24.23
CA LEU A 193 -30.65 -22.58 25.57
C LEU A 193 -32.14 -22.23 25.70
N LYS A 194 -33.01 -23.12 25.24
CA LYS A 194 -34.40 -23.13 25.71
C LYS A 194 -34.37 -23.61 27.17
N VAL A 195 -34.79 -22.73 28.07
CA VAL A 195 -35.14 -23.06 29.45
C VAL A 195 -36.17 -24.18 29.41
N VAL A 196 -35.90 -25.28 30.11
CA VAL A 196 -36.89 -26.31 30.42
C VAL A 196 -37.78 -25.72 31.52
N ASP A 197 -39.08 -25.63 31.26
CA ASP A 197 -40.07 -25.21 32.27
C ASP A 197 -39.98 -26.12 33.50
N PRO A 198 -39.89 -25.57 34.73
CA PRO A 198 -39.85 -26.39 35.94
C PRO A 198 -41.23 -26.92 36.39
N ASP A 199 -42.34 -26.60 35.70
CA ASP A 199 -43.69 -26.95 36.14
C ASP A 199 -44.26 -28.27 35.57
N ALA A 200 -43.43 -29.16 35.03
CA ALA A 200 -43.87 -30.48 34.57
C ALA A 200 -43.87 -31.58 35.65
N LEU A 201 -43.71 -31.24 36.95
CA LEU A 201 -43.72 -32.21 38.06
C LEU A 201 -44.75 -31.88 39.15
N ALA A 202 -45.98 -31.58 38.74
CA ALA A 202 -47.12 -31.64 39.64
C ALA A 202 -48.39 -32.08 38.89
N GLY A 203 -48.74 -33.36 39.01
CA GLY A 203 -50.10 -33.84 38.76
C GLY A 203 -50.20 -35.21 38.09
N GLY A 204 -50.55 -36.23 38.89
CA GLY A 204 -51.14 -37.49 38.43
C GLY A 204 -50.32 -38.73 38.75
#